data_AF-A0A6H3S316-F1
#
_entry.id   AF-A0A6H3S316-F1
#
_cell.length_a   1.000
_cell.length_b   1.000
_cell.length_c   1.000
_cell.angle_alpha   90.00
_cell.angle_beta   90.00
_cell.angle_gamma   90.00
#
_symmetry.space_group_name_H-M   'P 1'
#
loop_
_entity.id
_entity.type
_entity.pdbx_description
1 polymer ?
#
loop_
_entity_poly.entity_id
_entity_poly.type
_entity_poly.pdbx_seq_one_letter_code
_entity_poly.pdbx_strand_id
1 'polypeptide(L)'
;MIGEYLKKCRTEGGVTTKSLAEDLKVSQSYISQIENGKKIPSLTKILDITESIASLSIKEKCEQDGLEFDEYCIEYKTLASTYIGDIINNINMNSVHNDKEKQLLKDLIELRNDESIFSKLKTYKDISQDIITGEKIKINLDYIFRKNVKITIDGQALTAEDLTALQILIEGIRSRHKS
;
A
#
# COMPACT_ATOMS: atom_id res chain seq x y z
N MET A 1 9.25 -8.11 -19.73
CA MET A 1 7.79 -8.35 -19.60
C MET A 1 7.37 -8.23 -18.14
N ILE A 2 6.07 -8.04 -17.84
CA ILE A 2 5.58 -7.77 -16.48
C ILE A 2 6.01 -8.87 -15.48
N GLY A 3 5.91 -10.13 -15.89
CA GLY A 3 6.33 -11.28 -15.07
C GLY A 3 7.81 -11.24 -14.67
N GLU A 4 8.69 -10.80 -15.58
CA GLU A 4 10.13 -10.69 -15.30
C GLU A 4 10.43 -9.61 -14.27
N TYR A 5 9.66 -8.51 -14.28
CA TYR A 5 9.77 -7.46 -13.26
C TYR A 5 9.30 -7.95 -11.89
N LEU A 6 8.17 -8.68 -11.83
CA LEU A 6 7.72 -9.30 -10.58
C LEU A 6 8.79 -10.24 -10.02
N LYS A 7 9.41 -11.06 -10.88
CA LYS A 7 10.52 -11.93 -10.51
C LYS A 7 11.71 -11.14 -9.97
N LYS A 8 12.11 -10.06 -10.65
CA LYS A 8 13.21 -9.18 -10.24
C LYS A 8 12.95 -8.60 -8.84
N CYS A 9 11.80 -7.95 -8.64
CA CYS A 9 11.42 -7.36 -7.36
C CYS A 9 11.45 -8.40 -6.23
N ARG A 10 10.89 -9.59 -6.51
CA ARG A 10 10.88 -10.70 -5.56
C ARG A 10 12.30 -11.14 -5.18
N THR A 11 13.18 -11.34 -6.16
CA THR A 11 14.55 -11.80 -5.90
C THR A 11 15.42 -10.75 -5.20
N GLU A 12 15.25 -9.47 -5.55
CA GLU A 12 15.98 -8.37 -4.90
C GLU A 12 15.52 -8.16 -3.45
N GLY A 13 14.25 -8.45 -3.17
CA GLY A 13 13.69 -8.43 -1.82
C GLY A 13 13.94 -9.68 -0.98
N GLY A 14 14.75 -10.64 -1.46
CA GLY A 14 15.05 -11.88 -0.72
C GLY A 14 13.87 -12.88 -0.64
N VAL A 15 12.76 -12.60 -1.33
CA VAL A 15 11.55 -13.42 -1.26
C VAL A 15 11.68 -14.65 -2.15
N THR A 16 11.41 -15.83 -1.61
CA THR A 16 11.42 -17.07 -2.40
C THR A 16 10.11 -17.25 -3.17
N THR A 17 10.13 -17.96 -4.31
CA THR A 17 8.89 -18.34 -5.00
C THR A 17 7.96 -19.17 -4.11
N LYS A 18 8.53 -19.96 -3.19
CA LYS A 18 7.80 -20.76 -2.21
C LYS A 18 7.04 -19.88 -1.22
N SER A 19 7.73 -18.97 -0.53
CA SER A 19 7.11 -18.09 0.47
C SER A 19 6.03 -17.18 -0.14
N LEU A 20 6.28 -16.64 -1.34
CA LEU A 20 5.27 -15.87 -2.07
C LEU A 20 4.02 -16.70 -2.41
N ALA A 21 4.20 -17.94 -2.87
CA ALA A 21 3.08 -18.81 -3.22
C ALA A 21 2.26 -19.21 -1.99
N GLU A 22 2.94 -19.47 -0.86
CA GLU A 22 2.31 -19.79 0.43
C GLU A 22 1.48 -18.61 0.95
N ASP A 23 2.03 -17.40 0.94
CA ASP A 23 1.33 -16.18 1.37
C ASP A 23 0.07 -15.89 0.53
N LEU A 24 0.20 -16.02 -0.80
CA LEU A 24 -0.91 -15.83 -1.74
C LEU A 24 -1.88 -17.01 -1.83
N LYS A 25 -1.61 -18.12 -1.12
CA LYS A 25 -2.41 -19.37 -1.14
C LYS A 25 -2.59 -19.92 -2.56
N VAL A 26 -1.52 -19.95 -3.34
CA VAL A 26 -1.46 -20.50 -4.71
C VAL A 26 -0.32 -21.51 -4.85
N SER A 27 -0.22 -22.18 -6.00
CA SER A 27 0.90 -23.09 -6.25
C SER A 27 2.17 -22.34 -6.67
N GLN A 28 3.34 -22.87 -6.28
CA GLN A 28 4.63 -22.33 -6.77
C GLN A 28 4.72 -22.33 -8.29
N SER A 29 4.16 -23.36 -8.94
CA SER A 29 4.09 -23.43 -10.40
C SER A 29 3.27 -22.29 -11.00
N TYR A 30 2.20 -21.83 -10.33
CA TYR A 30 1.40 -20.71 -10.82
C TYR A 30 2.20 -19.40 -10.81
N ILE A 31 2.93 -19.11 -9.73
CA ILE A 31 3.82 -17.95 -9.65
C ILE A 31 4.92 -18.04 -10.72
N SER A 32 5.56 -19.21 -10.85
CA SER A 32 6.59 -19.43 -11.87
C SER A 32 6.06 -19.23 -13.30
N GLN A 33 4.83 -19.67 -13.60
CA GLN A 33 4.22 -19.42 -14.91
C GLN A 33 4.01 -17.93 -15.18
N ILE A 34 3.63 -17.15 -14.17
CA ILE A 34 3.51 -15.69 -14.30
C ILE A 34 4.87 -15.05 -14.53
N GLU A 35 5.86 -15.37 -13.70
CA GLU A 35 7.20 -14.79 -13.75
C GLU A 35 7.93 -15.05 -15.08
N ASN A 36 7.65 -16.18 -15.73
CA ASN A 36 8.21 -16.53 -17.02
C ASN A 36 7.32 -16.13 -18.21
N GLY A 37 6.30 -15.29 -18.00
CA GLY A 37 5.41 -14.79 -19.05
C GLY A 37 4.48 -15.85 -19.67
N LYS A 38 4.43 -17.06 -19.11
CA LYS A 38 3.57 -18.16 -19.60
C LYS A 38 2.10 -17.95 -19.23
N LYS A 39 1.84 -17.17 -18.18
CA LYS A 39 0.51 -16.84 -17.70
C LYS A 39 0.42 -15.36 -17.39
N ILE A 40 -0.61 -14.70 -17.93
CA ILE A 40 -0.86 -13.27 -17.66
C ILE A 40 -1.87 -13.20 -16.51
N PRO A 41 -1.51 -12.62 -15.35
CA PRO A 41 -2.42 -12.45 -14.22
C PRO A 41 -3.45 -11.35 -14.49
N SER A 42 -4.51 -11.29 -13.67
CA SER A 42 -5.40 -10.14 -13.66
C SER A 42 -4.74 -8.94 -12.97
N LEU A 43 -5.29 -7.74 -13.19
CA LEU A 43 -4.87 -6.51 -12.52
C LEU A 43 -4.85 -6.65 -11.00
N THR A 44 -5.95 -7.12 -10.41
CA THR A 44 -6.05 -7.39 -8.97
C THR A 44 -4.96 -8.35 -8.51
N LYS A 45 -4.67 -9.39 -9.29
CA LYS A 45 -3.66 -10.38 -8.92
C LYS A 45 -2.24 -9.80 -8.99
N ILE A 46 -1.98 -8.85 -9.88
CA ILE A 46 -0.71 -8.10 -9.89
C ILE A 46 -0.55 -7.30 -8.59
N LEU A 47 -1.59 -6.59 -8.17
CA LEU A 47 -1.58 -5.83 -6.93
C LEU A 47 -1.30 -6.74 -5.73
N ASP A 48 -2.04 -7.86 -5.62
CA ASP A 48 -1.82 -8.86 -4.58
C ASP A 48 -0.36 -9.36 -4.57
N ILE A 49 0.19 -9.68 -5.74
CA ILE A 49 1.58 -10.17 -5.86
C ILE A 49 2.57 -9.09 -5.42
N THR A 50 2.41 -7.85 -5.86
CA THR A 50 3.32 -6.76 -5.48
C THR A 50 3.26 -6.43 -3.99
N GLU A 51 2.05 -6.45 -3.39
CA GLU A 51 1.87 -6.23 -1.96
C GLU A 51 2.52 -7.34 -1.14
N SER A 52 2.30 -8.61 -1.54
CA SER A 52 2.87 -9.77 -0.88
C SER A 52 4.41 -9.79 -0.98
N ILE A 53 4.97 -9.50 -2.16
CA ILE A 53 6.43 -9.36 -2.34
C ILE A 53 6.97 -8.29 -1.38
N ALA A 54 6.35 -7.10 -1.36
CA ALA A 54 6.83 -6.01 -0.52
C ALA A 54 6.75 -6.36 0.97
N SER A 55 5.63 -6.95 1.41
CA SER A 55 5.44 -7.35 2.81
C SER A 55 6.47 -8.39 3.25
N LEU A 56 6.69 -9.43 2.44
CA LEU A 56 7.67 -10.46 2.72
C LEU A 56 9.12 -9.92 2.66
N SER A 57 9.40 -8.97 1.76
CA SER A 57 10.74 -8.37 1.64
C SER A 57 11.11 -7.57 2.89
N ILE A 58 10.16 -6.82 3.43
CA ILE A 58 10.38 -6.08 4.67
C ILE A 58 10.48 -7.03 5.85
N LYS A 59 9.62 -8.06 5.91
CA LYS A 59 9.72 -9.09 6.94
C LYS A 59 11.10 -9.73 6.98
N GLU A 60 11.61 -10.15 5.83
CA GLU A 60 12.94 -10.76 5.69
C GLU A 60 14.03 -9.80 6.20
N LYS A 61 13.93 -8.52 5.86
CA LYS A 61 14.88 -7.50 6.33
C LYS A 61 14.81 -7.27 7.85
N CYS A 62 13.61 -7.20 8.42
CA CYS A 62 13.42 -7.05 9.86
C CYS A 62 13.96 -8.25 10.64
N GLU A 63 13.75 -9.48 10.13
CA GLU A 63 14.30 -10.70 10.74
C GLU A 63 15.84 -10.70 10.72
N GLN A 64 16.45 -10.21 9.64
CA GLN A 64 17.91 -10.05 9.54
C GLN A 64 18.45 -8.98 10.49
N ASP A 65 17.71 -7.88 10.69
CA ASP A 65 18.11 -6.74 11.51
C ASP A 65 17.70 -6.88 13.00
N GLY A 66 16.96 -7.94 13.37
CA GLY A 66 16.50 -8.19 14.74
C GLY A 66 15.40 -7.22 15.22
N LEU A 67 14.58 -6.71 14.29
CA LEU A 67 13.51 -5.73 14.55
C LEU A 67 12.12 -6.39 14.63
N GLU A 68 11.27 -5.90 15.52
CA GLU A 68 9.88 -6.37 15.69
C GLU A 68 8.96 -5.89 14.55
N PHE A 69 8.05 -6.76 14.10
CA PHE A 69 7.29 -6.64 12.83
C PHE A 69 6.18 -5.57 12.83
N ASP A 70 5.71 -5.13 13.99
CA ASP A 70 4.45 -4.39 14.14
C ASP A 70 4.44 -2.95 13.57
N GLU A 71 5.60 -2.42 13.14
CA GLU A 71 5.76 -1.01 12.73
C GLU A 71 5.72 -0.77 11.19
N TYR A 72 5.72 -1.83 10.36
CA TYR A 72 6.08 -1.72 8.94
C TYR A 72 4.93 -1.69 7.92
N CYS A 73 3.67 -1.62 8.38
CA CYS A 73 2.52 -1.63 7.48
C CYS A 73 2.55 -0.52 6.40
N ILE A 74 3.10 0.64 6.73
CA ILE A 74 3.20 1.78 5.80
C ILE A 74 4.32 1.55 4.78
N GLU A 75 5.44 0.96 5.21
CA GLU A 75 6.62 0.78 4.38
C GLU A 75 6.36 -0.22 3.25
N TYR A 76 5.67 -1.34 3.53
CA TYR A 76 5.45 -2.34 2.49
C TYR A 76 4.49 -1.86 1.40
N LYS A 77 3.48 -1.04 1.74
CA LYS A 77 2.56 -0.47 0.75
C LYS A 77 3.27 0.56 -0.15
N THR A 78 4.18 1.32 0.44
CA THR A 78 5.03 2.26 -0.31
C THR A 78 5.93 1.49 -1.28
N LEU A 79 6.57 0.41 -0.81
CA LEU A 79 7.40 -0.45 -1.63
C LEU A 79 6.62 -1.19 -2.75
N ALA A 80 5.40 -1.66 -2.45
CA ALA A 80 4.51 -2.24 -3.46
C ALA A 80 4.17 -1.21 -4.56
N SER A 81 3.91 0.04 -4.15
CA SER A 81 3.64 1.15 -5.07
C SER A 81 4.86 1.46 -5.96
N THR A 82 6.08 1.40 -5.42
CA THR A 82 7.29 1.57 -6.23
C THR A 82 7.46 0.45 -7.25
N TYR A 83 7.16 -0.80 -6.91
CA TYR A 83 7.21 -1.91 -7.87
C TYR A 83 6.24 -1.71 -9.05
N ILE A 84 5.03 -1.24 -8.78
CA ILE A 84 4.06 -0.90 -9.84
C ILE A 84 4.59 0.26 -10.70
N GLY A 85 5.15 1.30 -10.08
CA GLY A 85 5.80 2.40 -10.79
C GLY A 85 6.92 1.91 -11.72
N ASP A 86 7.77 1.02 -11.23
CA ASP A 86 8.88 0.43 -11.98
C ASP A 86 8.40 -0.42 -13.15
N ILE A 87 7.36 -1.23 -12.96
CA ILE A 87 6.73 -1.99 -14.06
C ILE A 87 6.28 -1.04 -15.16
N ILE A 88 5.59 0.04 -14.80
CA ILE A 88 5.06 0.98 -15.79
C ILE A 88 6.18 1.75 -16.50
N ASN A 89 7.18 2.21 -15.75
CA ASN A 89 8.24 3.07 -16.29
C ASN A 89 9.25 2.30 -17.14
N ASN A 90 9.47 1.02 -16.85
CA ASN A 90 10.52 0.24 -17.50
C ASN A 90 10.01 -0.75 -18.56
N ILE A 91 8.69 -0.84 -18.79
CA ILE A 91 8.12 -1.65 -19.88
C ILE A 91 7.69 -0.74 -21.03
N ASN A 92 8.41 -0.82 -22.15
CA ASN A 92 8.02 -0.13 -23.38
C ASN A 92 6.81 -0.82 -24.01
N MET A 93 5.66 -0.14 -24.04
CA MET A 93 4.39 -0.68 -24.57
C MET A 93 4.47 -1.13 -26.04
N ASN A 94 5.39 -0.58 -26.83
CA ASN A 94 5.61 -0.97 -28.24
C ASN A 94 6.39 -2.28 -28.38
N SER A 95 7.09 -2.71 -27.32
CA SER A 95 7.81 -3.99 -27.27
C SER A 95 6.95 -5.15 -26.75
N VAL A 96 5.73 -4.85 -26.26
CA VAL A 96 4.79 -5.86 -25.77
C VAL A 96 3.97 -6.40 -26.94
N HIS A 97 4.28 -7.62 -27.36
CA HIS A 97 3.64 -8.28 -28.49
C HIS A 97 2.35 -9.04 -28.10
N ASN A 98 2.08 -9.21 -26.79
CA ASN A 98 0.88 -9.87 -26.30
C ASN A 98 -0.22 -8.86 -25.95
N ASP A 99 -1.37 -8.94 -26.63
CA ASP A 99 -2.47 -7.99 -26.44
C ASP A 99 -3.03 -7.96 -25.01
N LYS A 100 -3.05 -9.09 -24.31
CA LYS A 100 -3.53 -9.16 -22.92
C LYS A 100 -2.56 -8.47 -21.97
N GLU A 101 -1.26 -8.64 -22.19
CA GLU A 101 -0.23 -7.97 -21.38
C GLU A 101 -0.20 -6.47 -21.68
N LYS A 102 -0.41 -6.09 -22.94
CA LYS A 102 -0.54 -4.69 -23.35
C LYS A 102 -1.77 -4.03 -22.71
N GLN A 103 -2.90 -4.74 -22.64
CA GLN A 103 -4.08 -4.24 -21.94
C GLN A 103 -3.82 -4.11 -20.44
N LEU A 104 -3.21 -5.11 -19.81
CA LEU A 104 -2.84 -5.05 -18.40
C LEU A 104 -1.92 -3.87 -18.07
N LEU A 105 -0.95 -3.56 -18.94
CA LEU A 105 -0.09 -2.39 -18.77
C LEU A 105 -0.87 -1.07 -18.91
N LYS A 106 -1.82 -0.98 -19.84
CA LYS A 106 -2.72 0.18 -19.93
C LYS A 106 -3.56 0.33 -18.67
N ASP A 107 -4.14 -0.76 -18.19
CA ASP A 107 -4.93 -0.76 -16.96
C ASP A 107 -4.08 -0.27 -15.78
N LEU A 108 -2.82 -0.69 -15.66
CA LEU A 108 -1.88 -0.20 -14.64
C LEU A 108 -1.56 1.30 -14.78
N ILE A 109 -1.38 1.80 -16.02
CA ILE A 109 -1.16 3.22 -16.29
C ILE A 109 -2.38 4.05 -15.92
N GLU A 110 -3.58 3.60 -16.31
CA GLU A 110 -4.84 4.24 -15.97
C GLU A 110 -5.06 4.24 -14.46
N LEU A 111 -4.82 3.10 -13.80
CA LEU A 111 -4.88 2.99 -12.33
C LEU A 111 -3.94 3.96 -11.62
N ARG A 112 -2.72 4.18 -12.13
CA ARG A 112 -1.77 5.14 -11.54
C ARG A 112 -2.28 6.58 -11.65
N ASN A 113 -3.00 6.89 -12.72
CA ASN A 113 -3.52 8.23 -12.97
C ASN A 113 -4.87 8.48 -12.28
N ASP A 114 -5.59 7.42 -11.90
CA ASP A 114 -6.82 7.49 -11.11
C ASP A 114 -6.51 7.45 -9.60
N GLU A 115 -6.67 8.58 -8.91
CA GLU A 115 -6.43 8.70 -7.47
C GLU A 115 -7.28 7.72 -6.62
N SER A 116 -8.36 7.15 -7.16
CA SER A 116 -9.35 6.32 -6.45
C SER A 116 -8.88 4.89 -6.08
N ILE A 117 -7.90 4.32 -6.80
CA ILE A 117 -7.42 2.95 -6.53
C ILE A 117 -6.00 2.96 -5.97
N PHE A 118 -5.13 3.89 -6.39
CA PHE A 118 -3.92 4.17 -5.61
C PHE A 118 -4.25 4.76 -4.24
N SER A 119 -5.46 5.29 -3.99
CA SER A 119 -5.92 5.58 -2.61
C SER A 119 -6.28 4.34 -1.79
N LYS A 120 -6.51 3.17 -2.40
CA LYS A 120 -6.52 1.90 -1.64
C LYS A 120 -5.11 1.53 -1.14
N LEU A 121 -4.08 2.01 -1.84
CA LEU A 121 -2.67 1.93 -1.43
C LEU A 121 -2.22 3.14 -0.58
N LYS A 122 -2.80 4.34 -0.75
CA LYS A 122 -2.58 5.50 0.14
C LYS A 122 -3.31 5.29 1.46
N THR A 123 -2.51 4.88 2.43
CA THR A 123 -2.47 5.13 3.89
C THR A 123 -3.60 5.85 4.67
N TYR A 124 -4.57 6.56 4.10
CA TYR A 124 -5.73 7.10 4.82
C TYR A 124 -6.84 7.50 3.83
N LYS A 125 -8.11 7.43 4.25
CA LYS A 125 -9.19 8.08 3.51
C LYS A 125 -8.96 9.58 3.61
N ASP A 126 -8.52 10.20 2.51
CA ASP A 126 -8.50 11.66 2.42
C ASP A 126 -9.95 12.15 2.35
N ILE A 127 -10.46 12.58 3.50
CA ILE A 127 -11.82 13.11 3.64
C ILE A 127 -11.89 14.61 3.31
N SER A 128 -10.80 15.23 2.83
CA SER A 128 -10.77 16.66 2.53
C SER A 128 -11.87 17.05 1.53
N GLN A 129 -12.08 16.23 0.50
CA GLN A 129 -13.15 16.48 -0.47
C GLN A 129 -14.55 16.25 0.11
N ASP A 130 -14.73 15.24 0.95
CA ASP A 130 -16.00 14.99 1.66
C ASP A 130 -16.36 16.20 2.57
N ILE A 131 -15.34 16.82 3.21
CA ILE A 131 -15.49 18.02 4.03
C ILE A 131 -15.86 19.24 3.16
N ILE A 132 -15.16 19.44 2.03
CA ILE A 132 -15.36 20.58 1.12
C ILE A 132 -16.75 20.52 0.45
N THR A 133 -17.19 19.32 0.07
CA THR A 133 -18.46 19.10 -0.65
C THR A 133 -19.69 19.10 0.25
N GLY A 134 -19.50 19.23 1.57
CA GLY A 134 -20.60 19.41 2.53
C GLY A 134 -21.28 18.11 2.96
N GLU A 135 -20.63 16.96 2.78
CA GLU A 135 -21.15 15.70 3.31
C GLU A 135 -21.17 15.70 4.85
N LYS A 136 -22.18 15.03 5.44
CA LYS A 136 -22.25 14.87 6.90
C LYS A 136 -21.29 13.78 7.35
N ILE A 137 -20.16 14.19 7.91
CA ILE A 137 -19.13 13.28 8.43
C ILE A 137 -19.23 13.15 9.95
N LYS A 138 -19.19 11.91 10.45
CA LYS A 138 -19.07 11.61 11.90
C LYS A 138 -17.67 11.12 12.22
N ILE A 139 -16.92 11.88 13.00
CA ILE A 139 -15.55 11.52 13.44
C ILE A 139 -15.57 11.20 14.94
N ASN A 140 -15.08 10.01 15.32
CA ASN A 140 -14.86 9.65 16.72
C ASN A 140 -13.39 9.89 17.09
N LEU A 141 -13.15 10.94 17.87
CA LEU A 141 -11.82 11.35 18.30
C LEU A 141 -11.37 10.70 19.63
N ASP A 142 -12.22 9.93 20.32
CA ASP A 142 -11.85 9.36 21.64
C ASP A 142 -10.69 8.36 21.55
N TYR A 143 -10.51 7.73 20.38
CA TYR A 143 -9.47 6.74 20.17
C TYR A 143 -8.07 7.34 20.05
N ILE A 144 -7.93 8.62 19.66
CA ILE A 144 -6.61 9.27 19.52
C ILE A 144 -5.89 9.42 20.88
N PHE A 145 -6.65 9.36 21.97
CA PHE A 145 -6.17 9.50 23.34
C PHE A 145 -5.97 8.15 24.06
N ARG A 146 -6.40 7.04 23.46
CA ARG A 146 -6.53 5.75 24.17
C ARG A 146 -5.35 4.80 24.02
N LYS A 147 -4.36 5.06 23.15
CA LYS A 147 -2.99 4.47 23.11
C LYS A 147 -2.31 4.64 21.74
N ASN A 148 -0.98 4.83 21.73
CA ASN A 148 -0.03 4.60 20.61
C ASN A 148 -0.47 5.11 19.23
N VAL A 149 -1.28 6.16 19.16
CA VAL A 149 -1.70 6.73 17.88
C VAL A 149 -0.59 7.64 17.37
N LYS A 150 0.04 7.25 16.25
CA LYS A 150 1.08 8.02 15.56
C LYS A 150 0.42 9.06 14.64
N ILE A 151 -0.13 10.13 15.22
CA ILE A 151 -0.57 11.30 14.45
C ILE A 151 0.64 12.21 14.23
N THR A 152 0.79 12.66 12.99
CA THR A 152 1.79 13.66 12.61
C THR A 152 1.11 14.88 12.00
N ILE A 153 1.61 16.07 12.30
CA ILE A 153 1.28 17.32 11.60
C ILE A 153 2.54 17.76 10.87
N ASP A 154 2.43 18.01 9.56
CA ASP A 154 3.57 18.38 8.71
C ASP A 154 4.78 17.43 8.83
N GLY A 155 4.49 16.14 9.01
CA GLY A 155 5.49 15.08 9.16
C GLY A 155 6.11 14.97 10.56
N GLN A 156 5.73 15.81 11.53
CA GLN A 156 6.21 15.74 12.91
C GLN A 156 5.18 15.06 13.81
N ALA A 157 5.60 14.08 14.61
CA ALA A 157 4.74 13.39 15.56
C ALA A 157 4.28 14.34 16.68
N LEU A 158 3.00 14.26 17.05
CA LEU A 158 2.47 15.02 18.17
C LEU A 158 3.12 14.61 19.49
N THR A 159 3.47 15.59 20.31
CA THR A 159 3.99 15.38 21.66
C THR A 159 2.85 15.09 22.64
N ALA A 160 3.20 14.68 23.87
CA ALA A 160 2.21 14.51 24.94
C ALA A 160 1.49 15.84 25.30
N GLU A 161 2.20 16.96 25.18
CA GLU A 161 1.63 18.29 25.40
C GLU A 161 0.63 18.66 24.29
N ASP A 162 0.96 18.38 23.03
CA ASP A 162 0.05 18.59 21.89
C ASP A 162 -1.23 17.76 22.02
N LEU A 163 -1.09 16.49 22.43
CA LEU A 163 -2.24 15.61 22.68
C LEU A 163 -3.12 16.13 23.82
N THR A 164 -2.50 16.68 24.88
CA THR A 164 -3.23 17.29 26.00
C THR A 164 -3.98 18.54 25.55
N ALA A 165 -3.33 19.42 24.78
CA ALA A 165 -3.97 20.62 24.23
C ALA A 165 -5.15 20.26 23.31
N LEU A 166 -4.98 19.24 22.47
CA LEU A 166 -6.02 18.74 21.58
C LEU A 166 -7.21 18.16 22.36
N GLN A 167 -6.95 17.43 23.45
CA GLN A 167 -8.00 16.91 24.32
C GLN A 167 -8.83 18.05 24.93
N ILE A 168 -8.18 19.07 25.47
CA ILE A 168 -8.83 20.25 26.05
C ILE A 168 -9.71 20.94 25.00
N LEU A 169 -9.20 21.13 23.78
CA LEU A 169 -9.95 21.74 22.68
C LEU A 169 -11.23 20.95 22.35
N ILE A 170 -11.11 19.62 22.23
CA ILE A 170 -12.25 18.74 21.91
C ILE A 170 -13.29 18.77 23.02
N GLU A 171 -12.87 18.72 24.28
CA GLU A 171 -13.75 18.83 25.44
C GLU A 171 -14.48 20.19 25.46
N GLY A 172 -13.78 21.28 25.13
CA GLY A 172 -14.37 22.62 25.02
C GLY A 172 -15.36 22.77 23.85
N ILE A 173 -15.13 22.10 22.72
CA ILE A 173 -16.13 22.03 21.63
C ILE A 173 -17.35 21.24 22.10
N ARG A 174 -17.14 20.07 22.71
CA ARG A 174 -18.22 19.21 23.21
C ARG A 174 -19.09 19.90 24.25
N SER A 175 -18.51 20.71 25.14
CA SER A 175 -19.27 21.42 26.17
C SER A 175 -20.21 22.47 25.57
N ARG A 176 -19.74 23.25 24.57
CA ARG A 176 -20.56 24.26 23.86
C ARG A 176 -21.75 23.68 23.09
N HIS A 177 -21.66 22.42 22.68
CA HIS A 177 -22.76 21.74 21.98
C HIS A 177 -23.74 21.03 22.92
N LYS A 178 -23.42 20.92 24.22
CA LYS A 178 -24.30 20.35 25.25
C LYS A 178 -25.09 21.43 26.02
N SER A 179 -24.68 22.69 25.92
CA SER A 179 -25.36 23.90 26.41
C SER A 179 -26.32 24.46 25.37
#